data_AF-A0A848LQM7-F1
#
_entry.id   AF-A0A848LQM7-F1
#
_cell.length_a   1.000
_cell.length_b   1.000
_cell.length_c   1.000
_cell.angle_alpha   90.00
_cell.angle_beta   90.00
_cell.angle_gamma   90.00
#
_symmetry.space_group_name_H-M   'P 1'
#
loop_
_entity.id
_entity.type
_entity.pdbx_description
1 polymer ?
#
loop_
_entity_poly.entity_id
_entity_poly.type
_entity_poly.pdbx_seq_one_letter_code
_entity_poly.pdbx_strand_id
1 'polypeptide(L)'
;MALSVQFLHREEFESRTLRALGGAACMGVLGAIAQRLHFPLEPGYFAVVAAAMAGARASPGNAVGLRAALAVLPALPFFLGAPDPLPQSLAGGVAAALVAWLGNGRAEAGRPGSVAASAAAAGVLVPLALYTQQVMEARFLGSTGLLPVLTGFLTLALFWSIGTLPANVVVEADAVEARGRLLEDSLKGEARPLAVRALGLYRQCKEVVLRMPASAGRTELLGVLEKMAQESFSLAEAHAGLEAQLGSVVANDVDAQVRELRARAASTQDAVARRQLELAASSLGEELNHLDALSRRRERLLAQLHAQVALLERARVSFIGVQGSEMGAKGAQAAQLARKLKSLGEEPSAPASDDAQPVSPPHGTRVTS
;
A
#
# COMPACT_ATOMS: atom_id res chain seq x y z
N MET A 1 -9.66 -5.51 -14.60
CA MET A 1 -8.44 -5.13 -13.86
C MET A 1 -8.88 -4.41 -12.61
N ALA A 2 -8.63 -4.99 -11.44
CA ALA A 2 -8.93 -4.35 -10.16
C ALA A 2 -7.85 -3.30 -9.90
N LEU A 3 -8.23 -2.02 -9.90
CA LEU A 3 -7.33 -0.93 -9.51
C LEU A 3 -7.18 -0.99 -7.98
N SER A 4 -6.04 -1.49 -7.49
CA SER A 4 -5.70 -1.33 -6.08
C SER A 4 -5.08 0.05 -5.89
N VAL A 5 -5.84 0.97 -5.33
CA VAL A 5 -5.32 2.27 -4.89
C VAL A 5 -4.66 2.06 -3.53
N GLN A 6 -3.34 2.04 -3.49
CA GLN A 6 -2.59 2.00 -2.24
C GLN A 6 -2.00 3.39 -1.94
N PHE A 7 -2.30 3.92 -0.75
CA PHE A 7 -1.68 5.14 -0.23
C PHE A 7 -0.28 4.81 0.28
N LEU A 8 0.70 4.79 -0.62
CA LEU A 8 2.10 4.50 -0.27
C LEU A 8 2.73 5.56 0.66
N HIS A 9 2.16 6.77 0.76
CA HIS A 9 2.73 7.89 1.54
C HIS A 9 1.68 8.61 2.39
N ARG A 10 0.84 7.86 3.12
CA ARG A 10 -0.20 8.44 3.98
C ARG A 10 0.36 9.47 4.97
N GLU A 11 1.43 9.11 5.68
CA GLU A 11 2.05 9.98 6.69
C GLU A 11 2.63 11.27 6.06
N GLU A 12 3.21 11.18 4.87
CA GLU A 12 3.74 12.36 4.18
C GLU A 12 2.61 13.30 3.77
N PHE A 13 1.50 12.75 3.27
CA PHE A 13 0.32 13.53 2.92
C PHE A 13 -0.29 14.21 4.15
N GLU A 14 -0.46 13.48 5.25
CA GLU A 14 -0.96 14.03 6.52
C GLU A 14 -0.07 15.15 7.04
N SER A 15 1.26 14.92 7.10
CA SER A 15 2.23 15.93 7.55
C SER A 15 2.19 17.19 6.68
N ARG A 16 2.07 17.05 5.35
CA ARG A 16 1.98 18.20 4.44
C ARG A 16 0.67 18.94 4.56
N THR A 17 -0.44 18.22 4.68
CA THR A 17 -1.76 18.83 4.88
C THR A 17 -1.76 19.64 6.18
N LEU A 18 -1.19 19.10 7.26
CA LEU A 18 -1.05 19.84 8.53
C LEU A 18 -0.19 21.10 8.37
N ARG A 19 0.94 21.03 7.65
CA ARG A 19 1.75 22.24 7.39
C ARG A 19 1.04 23.24 6.50
N ALA A 20 0.33 22.78 5.47
CA ALA A 20 -0.45 23.62 4.58
C ALA A 20 -1.55 24.37 5.35
N LEU A 21 -2.26 23.68 6.23
CA LEU A 21 -3.22 24.28 7.17
C LEU A 21 -2.55 25.27 8.11
N GLY A 22 -1.38 24.94 8.67
CA GLY A 22 -0.60 25.85 9.51
C GLY A 22 -0.18 27.14 8.78
N GLY A 23 0.33 27.02 7.55
CA GLY A 23 0.69 28.15 6.70
C GLY A 23 -0.51 29.04 6.38
N ALA A 24 -1.65 28.43 6.07
CA ALA A 24 -2.90 29.15 5.82
C ALA A 24 -3.46 29.81 7.08
N ALA A 25 -3.34 29.18 8.26
CA ALA A 25 -3.72 29.79 9.53
C ALA A 25 -2.90 31.05 9.82
N CYS A 26 -1.57 31.00 9.60
CA CYS A 26 -0.71 32.16 9.74
C CYS A 26 -1.12 33.29 8.78
N MET A 27 -1.44 32.96 7.52
CA MET A 27 -1.95 33.96 6.58
C MET A 27 -3.35 34.48 6.93
N GLY A 28 -4.21 33.66 7.53
CA GLY A 28 -5.52 34.10 8.02
C GLY A 28 -5.38 35.14 9.14
N VAL A 29 -4.41 34.96 10.05
CA VAL A 29 -4.11 35.97 11.09
C VAL A 29 -3.60 37.27 10.46
N LEU A 30 -2.68 37.18 9.50
CA LEU A 30 -2.19 38.36 8.75
C LEU A 30 -3.31 39.02 7.95
N GLY A 31 -4.21 38.23 7.35
CA GLY A 31 -5.42 38.68 6.67
C GLY A 31 -6.33 39.48 7.57
N ALA A 32 -6.57 39.00 8.79
CA ALA A 32 -7.38 39.70 9.79
C ALA A 32 -6.72 41.03 10.24
N ILE A 33 -5.40 41.06 10.38
CA ILE A 33 -4.65 42.29 10.68
C ILE A 33 -4.74 43.29 9.52
N ALA A 34 -4.56 42.83 8.28
CA ALA A 34 -4.67 43.66 7.10
C ALA A 34 -6.08 44.25 6.92
N GLN A 35 -7.13 43.46 7.20
CA GLN A 35 -8.51 43.92 7.18
C GLN A 35 -8.74 45.06 8.18
N ARG A 36 -8.11 45.00 9.37
CA ARG A 36 -8.14 46.10 10.36
C ARG A 36 -7.40 47.35 9.89
N LEU A 37 -6.40 47.20 9.04
CA LEU A 37 -5.63 48.30 8.45
C LEU A 37 -6.22 48.78 7.12
N HIS A 38 -7.42 48.31 6.74
CA HIS A 38 -8.09 48.60 5.48
C HIS A 38 -7.30 48.21 4.21
N PHE A 39 -6.43 47.20 4.31
CA PHE A 39 -5.77 46.59 3.17
C PHE A 39 -6.60 45.39 2.67
N PRO A 40 -7.14 45.42 1.44
CA PRO A 40 -7.90 44.30 0.89
C PRO A 40 -6.93 43.18 0.48
N LEU A 41 -6.80 42.16 1.32
CA LEU A 41 -6.13 40.91 0.94
C LEU A 41 -7.16 39.92 0.43
N GLU A 42 -7.04 39.50 -0.82
CA GLU A 42 -7.90 38.47 -1.39
C GLU A 42 -7.55 37.08 -0.80
N PRO A 43 -8.48 36.43 -0.08
CA PRO A 43 -8.18 35.19 0.64
C PRO A 43 -7.77 34.04 -0.29
N GLY A 44 -8.30 33.99 -1.51
CA GLY A 44 -8.05 32.90 -2.47
C GLY A 44 -6.57 32.65 -2.77
N TYR A 45 -5.84 33.68 -3.18
CA TYR A 45 -4.44 33.53 -3.62
C TYR A 45 -3.47 33.34 -2.47
N PHE A 46 -3.62 34.15 -1.43
CA PHE A 46 -2.70 34.13 -0.30
C PHE A 46 -2.85 32.86 0.53
N ALA A 47 -4.05 32.29 0.64
CA ALA A 47 -4.27 30.99 1.27
C ALA A 47 -3.56 29.87 0.51
N VAL A 48 -3.75 29.81 -0.82
CA VAL A 48 -3.13 28.79 -1.68
C VAL A 48 -1.61 28.89 -1.67
N VAL A 49 -1.05 30.10 -1.81
CA VAL A 49 0.41 30.30 -1.82
C VAL A 49 1.02 29.92 -0.47
N ALA A 50 0.40 30.32 0.64
CA ALA A 50 0.91 29.96 1.96
C ALA A 50 0.79 28.47 2.27
N ALA A 51 -0.33 27.86 1.88
CA ALA A 51 -0.51 26.42 1.95
C ALA A 51 0.56 25.69 1.12
N ALA A 52 0.81 26.14 -0.10
CA ALA A 52 1.80 25.56 -1.00
C ALA A 52 3.23 25.74 -0.46
N MET A 53 3.60 26.92 0.04
CA MET A 53 4.92 27.18 0.61
C MET A 53 5.18 26.36 1.88
N ALA A 54 4.19 26.24 2.76
CA ALA A 54 4.32 25.48 4.00
C ALA A 54 4.28 23.96 3.76
N GLY A 55 3.46 23.52 2.79
CA GLY A 55 3.35 22.11 2.40
C GLY A 55 4.53 21.59 1.57
N ALA A 56 5.22 22.46 0.83
CA ALA A 56 6.35 22.07 0.00
C ALA A 56 7.59 21.68 0.82
N ARG A 57 8.18 20.53 0.50
CA ARG A 57 9.46 20.06 1.03
C ARG A 57 10.50 19.96 -0.08
N ALA A 58 10.79 21.07 -0.75
CA ALA A 58 11.72 21.07 -1.88
C ALA A 58 13.16 20.71 -1.46
N SER A 59 13.88 20.04 -2.36
CA SER A 59 15.33 19.84 -2.23
C SER A 59 16.04 21.21 -2.23
N PRO A 60 17.21 21.36 -1.58
CA PRO A 60 17.88 22.65 -1.42
C PRO A 60 18.16 23.35 -2.77
N GLY A 61 18.44 22.59 -3.84
CA GLY A 61 18.64 23.14 -5.17
C GLY A 61 17.37 23.72 -5.83
N ASN A 62 16.19 23.18 -5.50
CA ASN A 62 14.92 23.60 -6.10
C ASN A 62 14.09 24.52 -5.20
N ALA A 63 14.45 24.63 -3.92
CA ALA A 63 13.67 25.36 -2.92
C ALA A 63 13.53 26.86 -3.23
N VAL A 64 14.60 27.50 -3.70
CA VAL A 64 14.58 28.92 -4.06
C VAL A 64 13.69 29.16 -5.28
N GLY A 65 13.85 28.35 -6.33
CA GLY A 65 13.04 28.45 -7.55
C GLY A 65 11.56 28.21 -7.28
N LEU A 66 11.22 27.20 -6.46
CA LEU A 66 9.84 26.92 -6.09
C LEU A 66 9.20 28.07 -5.31
N ARG A 67 9.92 28.62 -4.32
CA ARG A 67 9.43 29.76 -3.52
C ARG A 67 9.26 31.01 -4.37
N ALA A 68 10.20 31.29 -5.28
CA ALA A 68 10.10 32.41 -6.21
C ALA A 68 8.89 32.24 -7.15
N ALA A 69 8.69 31.05 -7.71
CA ALA A 69 7.54 30.76 -8.58
C ALA A 69 6.20 30.91 -7.84
N LEU A 70 6.10 30.41 -6.60
CA LEU A 70 4.90 30.55 -5.77
C LEU A 70 4.65 32.00 -5.34
N ALA A 71 5.69 32.80 -5.12
CA ALA A 71 5.55 34.22 -4.77
C ALA A 71 5.01 35.07 -5.93
N VAL A 72 5.17 34.63 -7.17
CA VAL A 72 4.66 35.32 -8.37
C VAL A 72 3.20 34.97 -8.66
N LEU A 73 2.67 33.86 -8.15
CA LEU A 73 1.30 33.41 -8.41
C LEU A 73 0.20 34.45 -8.09
N PRO A 74 0.29 35.24 -7.01
CA PRO A 74 -0.71 36.29 -6.72
C PRO A 74 -0.73 37.42 -7.76
N ALA A 75 0.31 37.55 -8.60
CA ALA A 75 0.35 38.55 -9.66
C ALA A 75 -0.40 38.13 -10.93
N LEU A 76 -0.64 36.82 -11.10
CA LEU A 76 -1.27 36.21 -12.29
C LEU A 76 -2.66 36.78 -12.65
N PRO A 77 -3.55 37.12 -11.70
CA PRO A 77 -4.87 37.70 -11.99
C PRO A 77 -4.77 39.06 -12.67
N PHE A 78 -3.79 39.88 -12.28
CA PHE A 78 -3.57 41.22 -12.85
C PHE A 78 -3.21 41.15 -14.34
N PHE A 79 -2.58 40.06 -14.77
CA PHE A 79 -2.20 39.87 -16.18
C PHE A 79 -3.31 39.22 -17.02
N LEU A 80 -4.16 38.40 -16.42
CA LEU A 80 -5.18 37.64 -17.16
C LEU A 80 -6.46 38.44 -17.42
N GLY A 81 -6.82 39.38 -16.55
CA GLY A 81 -8.08 40.14 -16.68
C GLY A 81 -9.33 39.25 -16.74
N ALA A 82 -9.25 38.01 -16.25
CA ALA A 82 -10.33 37.02 -16.32
C ALA A 82 -11.31 37.21 -15.14
N PRO A 83 -12.60 36.89 -15.32
CA PRO A 83 -13.57 36.97 -14.23
C PRO A 83 -13.30 35.91 -13.16
N ASP A 84 -13.55 36.27 -11.90
CA ASP A 84 -13.53 35.33 -10.78
C ASP A 84 -14.55 34.20 -11.00
N PRO A 85 -14.23 32.93 -10.64
CA PRO A 85 -13.06 32.46 -9.90
C PRO A 85 -11.94 31.85 -10.79
N LEU A 86 -11.90 32.19 -12.09
CA LEU A 86 -10.96 31.55 -13.04
C LEU A 86 -9.48 31.74 -12.67
N PRO A 87 -9.02 32.95 -12.32
CA PRO A 87 -7.60 33.11 -11.99
C PRO A 87 -7.23 32.42 -10.66
N GLN A 88 -8.15 32.27 -9.70
CA GLN A 88 -7.93 31.47 -8.48
C GLN A 88 -7.83 29.98 -8.79
N SER A 89 -8.64 29.48 -9.73
CA SER A 89 -8.55 28.09 -10.22
C SER A 89 -7.20 27.80 -10.86
N LEU A 90 -6.74 28.68 -11.76
CA LEU A 90 -5.44 28.56 -12.42
C LEU A 90 -4.29 28.64 -11.41
N ALA A 91 -4.34 29.60 -10.47
CA ALA A 91 -3.35 29.71 -9.40
C ALA A 91 -3.32 28.44 -8.53
N GLY A 92 -4.48 27.92 -8.13
CA GLY A 92 -4.61 26.66 -7.41
C GLY A 92 -3.96 25.48 -8.14
N GLY A 93 -4.27 25.33 -9.43
CA GLY A 93 -3.73 24.28 -10.28
C GLY A 93 -2.22 24.40 -10.50
N VAL A 94 -1.72 25.60 -10.79
CA VAL A 94 -0.27 25.85 -10.97
C VAL A 94 0.49 25.62 -9.67
N ALA A 95 -0.03 26.09 -8.53
CA ALA A 95 0.57 25.83 -7.22
C ALA A 95 0.67 24.32 -6.94
N ALA A 96 -0.41 23.58 -7.18
CA ALA A 96 -0.41 22.12 -7.00
C ALA A 96 0.56 21.43 -7.96
N ALA A 97 0.62 21.86 -9.22
CA ALA A 97 1.56 21.32 -10.21
C ALA A 97 3.02 21.54 -9.78
N LEU A 98 3.37 22.75 -9.35
CA LEU A 98 4.71 23.10 -8.88
C LEU A 98 5.11 22.29 -7.64
N VAL A 99 4.19 22.14 -6.68
CA VAL A 99 4.43 21.34 -5.47
C VAL A 99 4.54 19.84 -5.79
N ALA A 100 3.70 19.32 -6.70
CA ALA A 100 3.78 17.92 -7.14
C ALA A 100 5.05 17.62 -7.94
N TRP A 101 5.53 18.59 -8.73
CA TRP A 101 6.73 18.44 -9.54
C TRP A 101 8.02 18.56 -8.72
N LEU A 102 8.15 19.62 -7.90
CA LEU A 102 9.40 20.02 -7.25
C LEU A 102 9.35 19.94 -5.71
N GLY A 103 8.14 20.00 -5.13
CA GLY A 103 7.92 20.12 -3.68
C GLY A 103 7.89 18.79 -2.92
N ASN A 104 8.05 17.66 -3.61
CA ASN A 104 7.94 16.33 -2.99
C ASN A 104 9.17 15.90 -2.17
N GLY A 105 10.27 16.66 -2.20
CA GLY A 105 11.52 16.31 -1.51
C GLY A 105 12.25 15.10 -2.08
N ARG A 106 11.78 14.62 -3.23
CA ARG A 106 12.38 13.53 -4.00
C ARG A 106 13.50 14.11 -4.88
N ALA A 107 14.54 13.30 -5.10
CA ALA A 107 15.61 13.66 -6.03
C ALA A 107 15.12 13.73 -7.49
N GLU A 108 14.05 12.99 -7.81
CA GLU A 108 13.43 12.94 -9.12
C GLU A 108 12.18 13.84 -9.20
N ALA A 109 11.94 14.41 -10.37
CA ALA A 109 10.73 15.18 -10.66
C ALA A 109 9.47 14.31 -10.60
N GLY A 110 8.35 14.91 -10.21
CA GLY A 110 7.05 14.24 -10.17
C GLY A 110 6.63 13.66 -11.52
N ARG A 111 5.91 12.53 -11.52
CA ARG A 111 5.42 11.89 -12.76
C ARG A 111 4.40 12.81 -13.44
N PRO A 112 4.47 13.02 -14.77
CA PRO A 112 3.65 14.02 -15.46
C PRO A 112 2.14 13.77 -15.30
N GLY A 113 1.71 12.51 -15.31
CA GLY A 113 0.30 12.16 -15.09
C GLY A 113 -0.20 12.52 -13.68
N SER A 114 0.62 12.30 -12.65
CA SER A 114 0.27 12.66 -11.26
C SER A 114 0.26 14.17 -11.04
N VAL A 115 1.19 14.89 -11.68
CA VAL A 115 1.25 16.35 -11.65
C VAL A 115 0.01 16.94 -12.33
N ALA A 116 -0.31 16.49 -13.55
CA ALA A 116 -1.49 16.95 -14.27
C ALA A 116 -2.79 16.66 -13.51
N ALA A 117 -2.91 15.46 -12.93
CA ALA A 117 -4.07 15.09 -12.10
C ALA A 117 -4.20 15.99 -10.86
N SER A 118 -3.09 16.28 -10.16
CA SER A 118 -3.08 17.18 -9.01
C SER A 118 -3.43 18.62 -9.39
N ALA A 119 -2.94 19.10 -10.54
CA ALA A 119 -3.23 20.42 -11.07
C ALA A 119 -4.72 20.57 -11.41
N ALA A 120 -5.28 19.58 -12.12
CA ALA A 120 -6.70 19.56 -12.46
C ALA A 120 -7.59 19.47 -11.22
N ALA A 121 -7.26 18.58 -10.27
CA ALA A 121 -8.02 18.42 -9.04
C ALA A 121 -7.99 19.69 -8.17
N ALA A 122 -6.82 20.29 -7.96
CA ALA A 122 -6.70 21.54 -7.21
C ALA A 122 -7.39 22.71 -7.93
N GLY A 123 -7.31 22.77 -9.27
CA GLY A 123 -7.98 23.79 -10.07
C GLY A 123 -9.50 23.74 -9.91
N VAL A 124 -10.11 22.57 -9.74
CA VAL A 124 -11.55 22.42 -9.48
C VAL A 124 -11.90 22.65 -8.01
N LEU A 125 -11.06 22.17 -7.08
CA LEU A 125 -11.33 22.24 -5.64
C LEU A 125 -11.18 23.64 -5.06
N VAL A 126 -10.31 24.49 -5.62
CA VAL A 126 -10.15 25.88 -5.14
C VAL A 126 -11.43 26.73 -5.34
N PRO A 127 -12.06 26.77 -6.53
CA PRO A 127 -13.37 27.42 -6.71
C PRO A 127 -14.45 26.84 -5.80
N LEU A 128 -14.46 25.51 -5.61
CA LEU A 128 -15.40 24.87 -4.70
C LEU A 128 -15.18 25.34 -3.25
N ALA A 129 -13.94 25.53 -2.84
CA ALA A 129 -13.58 26.05 -1.51
C ALA A 129 -13.97 27.52 -1.33
N LEU A 130 -13.84 28.34 -2.38
CA LEU A 130 -14.33 29.72 -2.36
C LEU A 130 -15.86 29.76 -2.21
N TYR A 131 -16.56 28.87 -2.90
CA TYR A 131 -18.01 28.73 -2.75
C TYR A 131 -18.40 28.29 -1.33
N THR A 132 -17.71 27.29 -0.75
CA THR A 132 -18.00 26.88 0.64
C THR A 132 -17.69 27.97 1.65
N GLN A 133 -16.61 28.75 1.44
CA GLN A 133 -16.32 29.94 2.24
C GLN A 133 -17.46 30.95 2.17
N GLN A 134 -17.94 31.30 0.98
CA GLN A 134 -19.07 32.23 0.80
C GLN A 134 -20.33 31.76 1.53
N VAL A 135 -20.64 30.46 1.45
CA VAL A 135 -21.78 29.86 2.16
C VAL A 135 -21.60 29.95 3.67
N MET A 136 -20.39 29.69 4.19
CA MET A 136 -20.09 29.77 5.62
C MET A 136 -20.19 31.21 6.16
N GLU A 137 -19.64 32.18 5.42
CA GLU A 137 -19.71 33.60 5.77
C GLU A 137 -21.17 34.10 5.77
N ALA A 138 -21.96 33.74 4.76
CA ALA A 138 -23.35 34.16 4.63
C ALA A 138 -24.29 33.55 5.68
N ARG A 139 -24.01 32.33 6.15
CA ARG A 139 -24.93 31.58 7.01
C ARG A 139 -24.54 31.54 8.49
N PHE A 140 -23.26 31.63 8.83
CA PHE A 140 -22.80 31.32 10.19
C PHE A 140 -21.89 32.36 10.81
N LEU A 141 -20.90 32.86 10.07
CA LEU A 141 -19.75 33.54 10.66
C LEU A 141 -19.77 35.07 10.47
N GLY A 142 -20.55 35.59 9.52
CA GLY A 142 -20.49 36.98 9.11
C GLY A 142 -19.23 37.30 8.30
N SER A 143 -19.07 38.56 7.88
CA SER A 143 -18.01 38.99 6.95
C SER A 143 -16.81 39.68 7.62
N THR A 144 -16.87 39.94 8.93
CA THR A 144 -15.86 40.73 9.65
C THR A 144 -15.39 40.02 10.91
N GLY A 145 -14.08 40.10 11.16
CA GLY A 145 -13.45 39.53 12.34
C GLY A 145 -12.43 38.45 12.03
N LEU A 146 -11.69 38.02 13.06
CA LEU A 146 -10.61 37.05 12.91
C LEU A 146 -11.11 35.64 12.60
N LEU A 147 -12.21 35.22 13.22
CA LEU A 147 -12.76 33.87 13.03
C LEU A 147 -13.20 33.60 11.59
N PRO A 148 -14.04 34.44 10.94
CA PRO A 148 -14.45 34.21 9.55
C PRO A 148 -13.27 34.16 8.58
N VAL A 149 -12.33 35.10 8.71
CA VAL A 149 -11.12 35.15 7.88
C VAL A 149 -10.30 33.88 8.07
N LEU A 150 -10.01 33.49 9.31
CA LEU A 150 -9.25 32.29 9.61
C LEU A 150 -9.91 31.03 9.02
N THR A 151 -11.23 30.89 9.17
CA THR A 151 -11.97 29.74 8.61
C THR A 151 -11.94 29.71 7.08
N GLY A 152 -12.00 30.87 6.41
CA GLY A 152 -11.90 30.94 4.94
C GLY A 152 -10.54 30.44 4.44
N PHE A 153 -9.46 30.94 5.05
CA PHE A 153 -8.10 30.51 4.71
C PHE A 153 -7.86 29.01 4.98
N LEU A 154 -8.35 28.49 6.11
CA LEU A 154 -8.25 27.06 6.44
C LEU A 154 -9.04 26.19 5.47
N THR A 155 -10.26 26.62 5.08
CA THR A 155 -11.11 25.88 4.14
C THR A 155 -10.44 25.80 2.76
N LEU A 156 -9.92 26.91 2.27
CA LEU A 156 -9.15 26.95 1.02
C LEU A 156 -7.93 26.03 1.06
N ALA A 157 -7.15 26.07 2.13
CA ALA A 157 -5.96 25.24 2.29
C ALA A 157 -6.29 23.75 2.38
N LEU A 158 -7.38 23.39 3.05
CA LEU A 158 -7.85 22.00 3.13
C LEU A 158 -8.21 21.46 1.74
N PHE A 159 -9.05 22.17 0.99
CA PHE A 159 -9.49 21.76 -0.34
C PHE A 159 -8.32 21.72 -1.33
N TRP A 160 -7.42 22.69 -1.28
CA TRP A 160 -6.20 22.67 -2.09
C TRP A 160 -5.31 21.47 -1.74
N SER A 161 -5.14 21.17 -0.44
CA SER A 161 -4.36 20.00 0.01
C SER A 161 -4.98 18.69 -0.50
N ILE A 162 -6.31 18.54 -0.43
CA ILE A 162 -7.02 17.39 -1.02
C ILE A 162 -6.75 17.31 -2.52
N GLY A 163 -6.73 18.44 -3.24
CA GLY A 163 -6.38 18.48 -4.67
C GLY A 163 -4.98 17.99 -4.99
N THR A 164 -4.06 18.02 -4.03
CA THR A 164 -2.68 17.50 -4.21
C THR A 164 -2.55 16.00 -3.95
N LEU A 165 -3.62 15.31 -3.53
CA LEU A 165 -3.64 13.86 -3.31
C LEU A 165 -3.08 13.03 -4.48
N PRO A 166 -3.42 13.30 -5.76
CA PRO A 166 -2.94 12.48 -6.87
C PRO A 166 -1.42 12.43 -7.01
N ALA A 167 -0.69 13.43 -6.48
CA ALA A 167 0.77 13.44 -6.47
C ALA A 167 1.38 12.43 -5.46
N ASN A 168 0.59 12.01 -4.48
CA ASN A 168 1.00 11.10 -3.40
C ASN A 168 0.38 9.69 -3.54
N VAL A 169 -0.57 9.54 -4.46
CA VAL A 169 -1.16 8.25 -4.81
C VAL A 169 -0.36 7.63 -5.95
N VAL A 170 0.31 6.52 -5.68
CA VAL A 170 0.80 5.65 -6.74
C VAL A 170 -0.36 4.73 -7.10
N VAL A 171 -1.03 5.00 -8.22
CA VAL A 171 -1.90 4.02 -8.84
C VAL A 171 -0.98 2.97 -9.45
N GLU A 172 -0.66 1.93 -8.68
CA GLU A 172 -0.07 0.74 -9.26
C GLU A 172 -1.16 0.06 -10.06
N ALA A 173 -1.02 0.11 -11.39
CA ALA A 173 -1.97 -0.49 -12.32
C ALA A 173 -2.06 -2.02 -12.19
N ASP A 174 -1.19 -2.63 -11.37
CA ASP A 174 -1.14 -4.05 -11.12
C ASP A 174 -0.99 -4.36 -9.62
N ALA A 175 -2.06 -4.87 -9.03
CA ALA A 175 -2.13 -5.28 -7.64
C ALA A 175 -1.14 -6.40 -7.28
N VAL A 176 -0.75 -7.23 -8.25
CA VAL A 176 0.19 -8.35 -8.05
C VAL A 176 1.61 -7.84 -7.83
N GLU A 177 2.03 -6.85 -8.63
CA GLU A 177 3.35 -6.23 -8.45
C GLU A 177 3.45 -5.46 -7.14
N ALA A 178 2.37 -4.76 -6.75
CA ALA A 178 2.28 -4.05 -5.47
C ALA A 178 2.47 -4.99 -4.30
N ARG A 179 1.71 -6.09 -4.29
CA ARG A 179 1.81 -7.11 -3.26
C ARG A 179 3.20 -7.72 -3.21
N GLY A 180 3.78 -8.07 -4.36
CA GLY A 180 5.12 -8.66 -4.43
C GLY A 180 6.21 -7.75 -3.84
N ARG A 181 6.14 -6.44 -4.07
CA ARG A 181 7.10 -5.48 -3.49
C ARG A 181 6.95 -5.34 -1.97
N LEU A 182 5.71 -5.24 -1.47
CA LEU A 182 5.45 -5.21 -0.03
C LEU A 182 5.93 -6.51 0.65
N LEU A 183 5.84 -7.64 -0.06
CA LEU A 183 6.34 -8.92 0.40
C LEU A 183 7.87 -8.95 0.50
N GLU A 184 8.57 -8.37 -0.47
CA GLU A 184 10.03 -8.36 -0.51
C GLU A 184 10.66 -7.68 0.71
N ASP A 185 10.02 -6.62 1.21
CA ASP A 185 10.47 -5.86 2.39
C ASP A 185 10.12 -6.55 3.72
N SER A 186 9.04 -7.34 3.75
CA SER A 186 8.55 -8.00 4.97
C SER A 186 9.10 -9.40 5.18
N LEU A 187 9.41 -10.13 4.10
CA LEU A 187 9.93 -11.50 4.18
C LEU A 187 11.40 -11.54 4.60
N LYS A 188 11.74 -12.56 5.38
CA LYS A 188 13.11 -12.92 5.79
C LYS A 188 13.38 -14.39 5.43
N GLY A 189 14.64 -14.80 5.53
CA GLY A 189 15.03 -16.20 5.31
C GLY A 189 14.93 -16.65 3.85
N GLU A 190 14.69 -17.94 3.66
CA GLU A 190 14.75 -18.64 2.37
C GLU A 190 13.54 -18.33 1.45
N ALA A 191 12.41 -17.91 2.02
CA ALA A 191 11.22 -17.55 1.24
C ALA A 191 11.40 -16.22 0.47
N ARG A 192 12.23 -15.29 0.98
CA ARG A 192 12.48 -13.99 0.34
C ARG A 192 13.06 -14.11 -1.07
N PRO A 193 14.20 -14.80 -1.31
CA PRO A 193 14.77 -14.89 -2.66
C PRO A 193 13.82 -15.59 -3.65
N LEU A 194 12.99 -16.52 -3.18
CA LEU A 194 11.98 -17.18 -4.02
C LEU A 194 10.84 -16.23 -4.42
N ALA A 195 10.33 -15.43 -3.48
CA ALA A 195 9.31 -14.42 -3.77
C ALA A 195 9.82 -13.34 -4.74
N VAL A 196 11.06 -12.86 -4.53
CA VAL A 196 11.72 -11.91 -5.44
C VAL A 196 11.89 -12.49 -6.84
N ARG A 197 12.33 -13.75 -6.93
CA ARG A 197 12.46 -14.46 -8.22
C ARG A 197 11.10 -14.64 -8.89
N ALA A 198 10.05 -15.03 -8.15
CA ALA A 198 8.69 -15.13 -8.66
C ALA A 198 8.19 -13.80 -9.24
N LEU A 199 8.40 -12.68 -8.52
CA LEU A 199 8.04 -11.34 -8.98
C LEU A 199 8.81 -10.95 -10.24
N GLY A 200 10.11 -11.25 -10.32
CA GLY A 200 10.93 -11.02 -11.51
C GLY A 200 10.43 -11.80 -12.72
N LEU A 201 10.10 -13.09 -12.54
CA LEU A 201 9.54 -13.95 -13.59
C LEU A 201 8.17 -13.46 -14.04
N TYR A 202 7.31 -13.06 -13.11
CA TYR A 202 6.01 -12.49 -13.42
C TYR A 202 6.13 -11.25 -14.30
N ARG A 203 7.00 -10.29 -13.95
CA ARG A 203 7.25 -9.08 -14.75
C ARG A 203 7.74 -9.41 -16.16
N GLN A 204 8.70 -10.34 -16.26
CA GLN A 204 9.23 -10.79 -17.56
C GLN A 204 8.13 -11.41 -18.41
N CYS A 205 7.34 -12.34 -17.87
CA CYS A 205 6.23 -12.98 -18.59
C CYS A 205 5.17 -11.94 -19.01
N LYS A 206 4.77 -11.05 -18.10
CA LYS A 206 3.79 -10.00 -18.37
C LYS A 206 4.24 -9.09 -19.51
N GLU A 207 5.50 -8.67 -19.53
CA GLU A 207 6.04 -7.83 -20.60
C GLU A 207 5.92 -8.53 -21.98
N VAL A 208 6.26 -9.82 -22.05
CA VAL A 208 6.12 -10.62 -23.28
C VAL A 208 4.67 -10.68 -23.75
N VAL A 209 3.73 -10.84 -22.81
CA VAL A 209 2.30 -10.97 -23.10
C VAL A 209 1.68 -9.65 -23.53
N LEU A 210 2.12 -8.53 -22.95
CA LEU A 210 1.66 -7.19 -23.35
C LEU A 210 2.12 -6.81 -24.76
N ARG A 211 3.24 -7.36 -25.24
CA ARG A 211 3.69 -7.22 -26.64
C ARG A 211 2.83 -8.03 -27.63
N MET A 212 1.98 -8.95 -27.16
CA MET A 212 1.07 -9.70 -28.01
C MET A 212 -0.16 -8.84 -28.39
N PRO A 213 -0.73 -9.05 -29.59
CA PRO A 213 -1.94 -8.33 -30.03
C PRO A 213 -3.09 -8.54 -29.04
N ALA A 214 -3.90 -7.50 -28.87
CA ALA A 214 -5.07 -7.54 -28.00
C ALA A 214 -6.04 -8.62 -28.47
N SER A 215 -6.25 -9.63 -27.63
CA SER A 215 -7.11 -10.78 -27.90
C SER A 215 -7.64 -11.34 -26.58
N ALA A 216 -8.75 -12.09 -26.64
CA ALA A 216 -9.30 -12.78 -25.46
C ALA A 216 -8.29 -13.77 -24.84
N GLY A 217 -7.48 -14.43 -25.68
CA GLY A 217 -6.40 -15.32 -25.21
C GLY A 217 -5.33 -14.58 -24.41
N ARG A 218 -5.00 -13.32 -24.79
CA ARG A 218 -4.07 -12.49 -24.02
C ARG A 218 -4.60 -12.19 -22.62
N THR A 219 -5.89 -11.84 -22.50
CA THR A 219 -6.51 -11.55 -21.20
C THR A 219 -6.61 -12.78 -20.30
N GLU A 220 -6.96 -13.94 -20.88
CA GLU A 220 -6.99 -15.21 -20.13
C GLU A 220 -5.59 -15.56 -19.60
N LEU A 221 -4.57 -15.40 -20.45
CA LEU A 221 -3.20 -15.71 -20.10
C LEU A 221 -2.62 -14.77 -19.04
N LEU A 222 -2.95 -13.47 -19.09
CA LEU A 222 -2.63 -12.54 -18.00
C LEU A 222 -3.29 -12.97 -16.68
N GLY A 223 -4.57 -13.38 -16.71
CA GLY A 223 -5.27 -13.88 -15.52
C GLY A 223 -4.62 -15.14 -14.92
N VAL A 224 -4.13 -16.06 -15.75
CA VAL A 224 -3.39 -17.25 -15.29
C VAL A 224 -2.07 -16.84 -14.65
N LEU A 225 -1.30 -15.93 -15.27
CA LEU A 225 -0.04 -15.44 -14.71
C LEU A 225 -0.23 -14.70 -13.38
N GLU A 226 -1.27 -13.85 -13.29
CA GLU A 226 -1.64 -13.17 -12.04
C GLU A 226 -1.98 -14.18 -10.94
N LYS A 227 -2.76 -15.22 -11.26
CA LYS A 227 -3.11 -16.28 -10.30
C LYS A 227 -1.88 -17.03 -9.80
N MET A 228 -1.00 -17.47 -10.69
CA MET A 228 0.23 -18.21 -10.32
C MET A 228 1.16 -17.36 -9.44
N ALA A 229 1.31 -16.07 -9.75
CA ALA A 229 2.10 -15.15 -8.93
C ALA A 229 1.47 -14.92 -7.55
N GLN A 230 0.14 -14.76 -7.48
CA GLN A 230 -0.59 -14.63 -6.21
C GLN A 230 -0.46 -15.88 -5.33
N GLU A 231 -0.54 -17.07 -5.92
CA GLU A 231 -0.34 -18.34 -5.20
C GLU A 231 1.09 -18.48 -4.68
N SER A 232 2.08 -18.04 -5.46
CA SER A 232 3.48 -18.00 -5.00
C SER A 232 3.65 -17.05 -3.81
N PHE A 233 3.03 -15.87 -3.85
CA PHE A 233 3.11 -14.91 -2.75
C PHE A 233 2.37 -15.36 -1.50
N SER A 234 1.19 -16.00 -1.63
CA SER A 234 0.46 -16.53 -0.47
C SER A 234 1.20 -17.69 0.21
N LEU A 235 1.89 -18.54 -0.56
CA LEU A 235 2.75 -19.60 0.00
C LEU A 235 3.95 -19.01 0.75
N ALA A 236 4.58 -17.96 0.21
CA ALA A 236 5.69 -17.28 0.88
C ALA A 236 5.25 -16.59 2.18
N GLU A 237 4.08 -15.94 2.19
CA GLU A 237 3.47 -15.38 3.41
C GLU A 237 3.19 -16.46 4.46
N ALA A 238 2.57 -17.57 4.05
CA ALA A 238 2.25 -18.67 4.95
C ALA A 238 3.52 -19.32 5.54
N HIS A 239 4.58 -19.46 4.74
CA HIS A 239 5.88 -19.93 5.21
C HIS A 239 6.46 -18.97 6.26
N ALA A 240 6.53 -17.67 5.98
CA ALA A 240 7.07 -16.68 6.91
C ALA A 240 6.26 -16.58 8.21
N GLY A 241 4.92 -16.73 8.12
CA GLY A 241 4.05 -16.81 9.30
C GLY A 241 4.39 -18.01 10.18
N LEU A 242 4.58 -19.19 9.60
CA LEU A 242 5.00 -20.39 10.34
C LEU A 242 6.43 -20.29 10.87
N GLU A 243 7.34 -19.70 10.12
CA GLU A 243 8.73 -19.49 10.56
C GLU A 243 8.81 -18.55 11.76
N ALA A 244 8.01 -17.48 11.78
CA ALA A 244 7.89 -16.58 12.92
C ALA A 244 7.31 -17.29 14.17
N GLN A 245 6.32 -18.17 13.98
CA GLN A 245 5.73 -18.97 15.07
C GLN A 245 6.70 -20.02 15.61
N LEU A 246 7.49 -20.66 14.75
CA LEU A 246 8.51 -21.62 15.17
C LEU A 246 9.71 -20.91 15.82
N GLY A 247 10.09 -19.73 15.33
CA GLY A 247 11.20 -18.94 15.88
C GLY A 247 10.93 -18.36 17.27
N SER A 248 9.66 -18.15 17.64
CA SER A 248 9.30 -17.71 19.00
C SER A 248 9.28 -18.84 20.04
N VAL A 249 9.28 -20.11 19.59
CA VAL A 249 9.27 -21.29 20.46
C VAL A 249 10.61 -21.99 20.36
N VAL A 250 11.44 -21.88 21.41
CA VAL A 250 12.73 -22.57 21.47
C VAL A 250 12.47 -24.06 21.70
N ALA A 251 12.34 -24.84 20.63
CA ALA A 251 12.07 -26.28 20.70
C ALA A 251 13.07 -27.05 21.59
N ASN A 252 14.32 -26.57 21.66
CA ASN A 252 15.36 -27.14 22.52
C ASN A 252 15.05 -26.97 24.02
N ASP A 253 14.36 -25.90 24.41
CA ASP A 253 14.01 -25.65 25.81
C ASP A 253 12.86 -26.57 26.24
N VAL A 254 11.93 -26.89 25.34
CA VAL A 254 10.77 -27.74 25.64
C VAL A 254 11.20 -29.21 25.82
N ASP A 255 12.10 -29.75 24.98
CA ASP A 255 12.62 -31.12 25.16
C ASP A 255 13.45 -31.25 26.45
N ALA A 256 14.27 -30.24 26.77
CA ALA A 256 15.00 -30.20 28.04
C ALA A 256 14.05 -30.20 29.25
N GLN A 257 12.98 -29.40 29.20
CA GLN A 257 11.95 -29.36 30.25
C GLN A 257 11.19 -30.68 30.40
N VAL A 258 10.85 -31.36 29.30
CA VAL A 258 10.20 -32.68 29.35
C VAL A 258 11.11 -33.71 30.03
N ARG A 259 12.40 -33.73 29.70
CA ARG A 259 13.39 -34.63 30.32
C ARG A 259 13.56 -34.32 31.81
N GLU A 260 13.63 -33.03 32.17
CA GLU A 260 13.74 -32.60 33.56
C GLU A 260 12.50 -33.00 34.38
N LEU A 261 11.29 -32.78 33.87
CA LEU A 261 10.05 -33.17 34.55
C LEU A 261 9.94 -34.68 34.74
N ARG A 262 10.36 -35.48 33.75
CA ARG A 262 10.42 -36.95 33.87
C ARG A 262 11.45 -37.39 34.91
N ALA A 263 12.61 -36.75 34.94
CA ALA A 263 13.64 -37.04 35.95
C ALA A 263 13.14 -36.68 37.37
N ARG A 264 12.48 -35.52 37.53
CA ARG A 264 11.87 -35.10 38.79
C ARG A 264 10.76 -36.06 39.23
N ALA A 265 9.90 -36.50 38.31
CA ALA A 265 8.86 -37.48 38.59
C ALA A 265 9.46 -38.81 39.11
N ALA A 266 10.56 -39.27 38.52
CA ALA A 266 11.24 -40.50 38.93
C ALA A 266 11.88 -40.41 40.33
N SER A 267 12.37 -39.22 40.73
CA SER A 267 12.92 -38.99 42.07
C SER A 267 11.87 -38.68 43.15
N THR A 268 10.62 -38.43 42.76
CA THR A 268 9.56 -38.01 43.70
C THR A 268 8.92 -39.23 44.36
N GLN A 269 8.89 -39.25 45.70
CA GLN A 269 8.33 -40.35 46.49
C GLN A 269 6.81 -40.25 46.66
N ASP A 270 6.26 -39.04 46.62
CA ASP A 270 4.80 -38.81 46.69
C ASP A 270 4.13 -39.19 45.37
N ALA A 271 3.19 -40.14 45.46
CA ALA A 271 2.45 -40.67 44.32
C ALA A 271 1.59 -39.60 43.61
N VAL A 272 1.03 -38.63 44.35
CA VAL A 272 0.19 -37.58 43.76
C VAL A 272 1.06 -36.60 42.97
N ALA A 273 2.13 -36.12 43.59
CA ALA A 273 3.09 -35.22 42.95
C ALA A 273 3.75 -35.86 41.72
N ARG A 274 4.15 -37.14 41.81
CA ARG A 274 4.69 -37.89 40.67
C ARG A 274 3.70 -37.94 39.51
N ARG A 275 2.42 -38.25 39.77
CA ARG A 275 1.39 -38.32 38.72
C ARG A 275 1.15 -36.95 38.06
N GLN A 276 1.19 -35.86 38.82
CA GLN A 276 1.07 -34.51 38.26
C GLN A 276 2.27 -34.14 37.38
N LEU A 277 3.49 -34.49 37.78
CA LEU A 277 4.69 -34.28 36.97
C LEU A 277 4.69 -35.12 35.68
N GLU A 278 4.21 -36.37 35.74
CA GLU A 278 4.05 -37.22 34.57
C GLU A 278 3.01 -36.65 33.59
N LEU A 279 1.88 -36.12 34.09
CA LEU A 279 0.86 -35.45 33.27
C LEU A 279 1.38 -34.16 32.63
N ALA A 280 2.16 -33.36 33.38
CA ALA A 280 2.79 -32.16 32.84
C ALA A 280 3.80 -32.53 31.73
N ALA A 281 4.60 -33.57 31.94
CA ALA A 281 5.54 -34.07 30.94
C ALA A 281 4.85 -34.65 29.70
N SER A 282 3.67 -35.29 29.84
CA SER A 282 2.90 -35.76 28.68
C SER A 282 2.30 -34.59 27.90
N SER A 283 1.75 -33.58 28.58
CA SER A 283 1.21 -32.37 27.94
C SER A 283 2.28 -31.63 27.11
N LEU A 284 3.48 -31.44 27.67
CA LEU A 284 4.59 -30.83 26.94
C LEU A 284 5.11 -31.73 25.80
N GLY A 285 5.00 -33.06 25.94
CA GLY A 285 5.30 -34.00 24.87
C GLY A 285 4.34 -33.88 23.67
N GLU A 286 3.06 -33.61 23.93
CA GLU A 286 2.07 -33.33 22.88
C GLU A 286 2.37 -32.00 22.16
N GLU A 287 2.80 -30.97 22.90
CA GLU A 287 3.24 -29.71 22.31
C GLU A 287 4.48 -29.88 21.41
N LEU A 288 5.46 -30.69 21.82
CA LEU A 288 6.61 -31.04 20.96
C LEU A 288 6.17 -31.73 19.67
N ASN A 289 5.26 -32.71 19.75
CA ASN A 289 4.71 -33.36 18.57
C ASN A 289 3.99 -32.37 17.65
N HIS A 290 3.31 -31.37 18.22
CA HIS A 290 2.68 -30.30 17.46
C HIS A 290 3.71 -29.41 16.75
N LEU A 291 4.80 -29.03 17.43
CA LEU A 291 5.91 -28.28 16.83
C LEU A 291 6.56 -29.06 15.67
N ASP A 292 6.74 -30.37 15.82
CA ASP A 292 7.25 -31.25 14.75
C ASP A 292 6.27 -31.39 13.57
N ALA A 293 4.97 -31.27 13.81
CA ALA A 293 3.99 -31.20 12.73
C ALA A 293 4.08 -29.85 12.00
N LEU A 294 4.28 -28.75 12.72
CA LEU A 294 4.48 -27.41 12.15
C LEU A 294 5.79 -27.30 11.36
N SER A 295 6.88 -27.89 11.83
CA SER A 295 8.18 -27.91 11.12
C SER A 295 8.06 -28.64 9.78
N ARG A 296 7.42 -29.82 9.76
CA ARG A 296 7.11 -30.56 8.53
C ARG A 296 6.19 -29.77 7.60
N ARG A 297 5.21 -29.03 8.15
CA ARG A 297 4.35 -28.15 7.35
C ARG A 297 5.13 -27.00 6.72
N ARG A 298 6.06 -26.38 7.46
CA ARG A 298 6.96 -25.34 6.93
C ARG A 298 7.76 -25.86 5.73
N GLU A 299 8.37 -27.03 5.85
CA GLU A 299 9.13 -27.66 4.75
C GLU A 299 8.26 -27.94 3.52
N ARG A 300 7.03 -28.44 3.73
CA ARG A 300 6.08 -28.65 2.62
C ARG A 300 5.72 -27.36 1.91
N LEU A 301 5.49 -26.26 2.63
CA LEU A 301 5.18 -24.97 2.02
C LEU A 301 6.36 -24.42 1.22
N LEU A 302 7.59 -24.58 1.73
CA LEU A 302 8.80 -24.18 1.01
C LEU A 302 8.96 -25.00 -0.29
N ALA A 303 8.74 -26.31 -0.24
CA ALA A 303 8.76 -27.16 -1.42
C ALA A 303 7.67 -26.77 -2.44
N GLN A 304 6.46 -26.46 -1.97
CA GLN A 304 5.37 -25.96 -2.83
C GLN A 304 5.73 -24.61 -3.47
N LEU A 305 6.37 -23.70 -2.73
CA LEU A 305 6.83 -22.43 -3.26
C LEU A 305 7.88 -22.63 -4.36
N HIS A 306 8.85 -23.54 -4.16
CA HIS A 306 9.81 -23.91 -5.21
C HIS A 306 9.13 -24.48 -6.46
N ALA A 307 8.12 -25.33 -6.29
CA ALA A 307 7.35 -25.88 -7.39
C ALA A 307 6.63 -24.78 -8.18
N GLN A 308 5.99 -23.83 -7.50
CA GLN A 308 5.30 -22.70 -8.14
C GLN A 308 6.26 -21.76 -8.88
N VAL A 309 7.42 -21.47 -8.29
CA VAL A 309 8.48 -20.71 -8.97
C VAL A 309 8.94 -21.45 -10.24
N ALA A 310 9.14 -22.77 -10.16
CA ALA A 310 9.52 -23.57 -11.33
C ALA A 310 8.43 -23.57 -12.41
N LEU A 311 7.15 -23.56 -12.05
CA LEU A 311 6.04 -23.41 -13.00
C LEU A 311 6.07 -22.04 -13.71
N LEU A 312 6.36 -20.96 -12.98
CA LEU A 312 6.55 -19.63 -13.57
C LEU A 312 7.77 -19.58 -14.52
N GLU A 313 8.86 -20.28 -14.20
CA GLU A 313 10.02 -20.40 -15.10
C GLU A 313 9.69 -21.19 -16.36
N ARG A 314 8.96 -22.29 -16.22
CA ARG A 314 8.48 -23.07 -17.35
C ARG A 314 7.55 -22.24 -18.23
N ALA A 315 6.68 -21.43 -17.63
CA ALA A 315 5.84 -20.48 -18.36
C ALA A 315 6.70 -19.49 -19.15
N ARG A 316 7.73 -18.89 -18.52
CA ARG A 316 8.69 -18.00 -19.20
C ARG A 316 9.33 -18.66 -20.41
N VAL A 317 9.84 -19.89 -20.26
CA VAL A 317 10.46 -20.65 -21.36
C VAL A 317 9.46 -20.89 -22.48
N SER A 318 8.20 -21.21 -22.14
CA SER A 318 7.13 -21.38 -23.12
C SER A 318 6.82 -20.09 -23.90
N PHE A 319 6.97 -18.91 -23.28
CA PHE A 319 6.79 -17.64 -23.97
C PHE A 319 7.92 -17.30 -24.94
N ILE A 320 9.16 -17.68 -24.62
CA ILE A 320 10.31 -17.52 -25.52
C ILE A 320 10.06 -18.29 -26.82
N GLY A 321 9.51 -19.51 -26.74
CA GLY A 321 9.17 -20.32 -27.91
C GLY A 321 8.11 -19.67 -28.83
N VAL A 322 7.18 -18.89 -28.28
CA VAL A 322 6.11 -18.24 -29.06
C VAL A 322 6.55 -16.91 -29.69
N GLN A 323 7.53 -16.22 -29.10
CA GLN A 323 8.10 -15.00 -29.71
C GLN A 323 8.75 -15.25 -31.08
N GLY A 324 9.26 -16.46 -31.32
CA GLY A 324 9.85 -16.87 -32.59
C GLY A 324 8.86 -17.23 -33.71
N SER A 325 7.56 -17.32 -33.42
CA SER A 325 6.53 -17.69 -34.42
C SER A 325 5.76 -16.49 -34.98
N GLU A 326 5.31 -16.61 -36.24
CA GLU A 326 4.70 -15.53 -37.05
C GLU A 326 3.51 -14.81 -36.39
N MET A 327 3.35 -13.51 -36.70
CA MET A 327 2.44 -12.59 -36.00
C MET A 327 0.95 -12.92 -36.09
N GLY A 328 0.50 -13.67 -37.10
CA GLY A 328 -0.92 -13.98 -37.31
C GLY A 328 -1.51 -15.05 -36.40
N ALA A 329 -0.70 -15.99 -35.88
CA ALA A 329 -1.16 -17.12 -35.07
C ALA A 329 -1.17 -16.86 -33.56
N LYS A 330 -0.70 -15.68 -33.12
CA LYS A 330 -0.38 -15.39 -31.71
C LYS A 330 -1.60 -15.38 -30.78
N GLY A 331 -2.79 -15.01 -31.26
CA GLY A 331 -4.01 -14.98 -30.43
C GLY A 331 -4.52 -16.39 -30.05
N ALA A 332 -4.58 -17.30 -31.02
CA ALA A 332 -4.98 -18.69 -30.79
C ALA A 332 -3.92 -19.45 -29.98
N GLN A 333 -2.64 -19.18 -30.25
CA GLN A 333 -1.53 -19.72 -29.47
C GLN A 333 -1.55 -19.22 -28.01
N ALA A 334 -1.89 -17.95 -27.77
CA ALA A 334 -2.03 -17.42 -26.42
C ALA A 334 -3.15 -18.12 -25.63
N ALA A 335 -4.31 -18.38 -26.24
CA ALA A 335 -5.37 -19.15 -25.60
C ALA A 335 -4.96 -20.61 -25.32
N GLN A 336 -4.25 -21.25 -26.26
CA GLN A 336 -3.75 -22.61 -26.06
C GLN A 336 -2.68 -22.68 -24.96
N LEU A 337 -1.81 -21.67 -24.89
CA LEU A 337 -0.85 -21.50 -23.80
C LEU A 337 -1.54 -21.28 -22.46
N ALA A 338 -2.57 -20.42 -22.41
CA ALA A 338 -3.33 -20.19 -21.18
C ALA A 338 -3.93 -21.49 -20.65
N ARG A 339 -4.54 -22.30 -21.53
CA ARG A 339 -5.08 -23.61 -21.18
C ARG A 339 -4.01 -24.59 -20.71
N LYS A 340 -2.85 -24.64 -21.38
CA LYS A 340 -1.71 -25.48 -20.98
C LYS A 340 -1.14 -25.07 -19.62
N LEU A 341 -0.99 -23.76 -19.37
CA LEU A 341 -0.51 -23.25 -18.08
C LEU A 341 -1.53 -23.50 -16.97
N LYS A 342 -2.82 -23.33 -17.27
CA LYS A 342 -3.90 -23.64 -16.35
C LYS A 342 -3.92 -25.12 -15.97
N SER A 343 -3.80 -26.03 -16.94
CA SER A 343 -3.74 -27.47 -16.66
C SER A 343 -2.47 -27.86 -15.87
N LEU A 344 -1.35 -27.17 -16.08
CA LEU A 344 -0.11 -27.39 -15.32
C LEU A 344 -0.19 -26.85 -13.89
N GLY A 345 -0.99 -25.80 -13.64
CA GLY A 345 -1.28 -25.30 -12.30
C GLY A 345 -2.36 -26.11 -11.56
N GLU A 346 -3.18 -26.87 -12.27
CA GLU A 346 -4.22 -27.74 -11.72
C GLU A 346 -3.73 -29.17 -11.43
N GLU A 347 -2.53 -29.54 -11.88
CA GLU A 347 -1.91 -30.83 -11.52
C GLU A 347 -1.77 -30.90 -9.99
N PRO A 348 -2.49 -31.81 -9.33
CA PRO A 348 -2.80 -31.67 -7.92
C PRO A 348 -1.56 -31.87 -7.07
N SER A 349 -1.32 -30.89 -6.20
CA SER A 349 -0.80 -31.17 -4.87
C SER A 349 -1.67 -32.28 -4.28
N ALA A 350 -1.07 -33.43 -3.97
CA ALA A 350 -1.72 -34.63 -3.43
C ALA A 350 -2.76 -34.30 -2.32
N PRO A 351 -3.83 -35.11 -2.17
CA PRO A 351 -4.99 -34.73 -1.39
C PRO A 351 -4.64 -34.43 0.07
N ALA A 352 -5.30 -33.40 0.62
CA ALA A 352 -5.48 -33.25 2.05
C ALA A 352 -6.21 -34.50 2.57
N SER A 353 -5.45 -35.46 3.08
CA SER A 353 -5.99 -36.52 3.90
C SER A 353 -6.40 -35.92 5.25
N ASP A 354 -7.70 -36.04 5.55
CA ASP A 354 -8.33 -36.07 6.86
C ASP A 354 -7.37 -36.03 8.05
N ASP A 355 -7.39 -34.94 8.81
CA ASP A 355 -7.31 -34.91 10.29
C ASP A 355 -7.43 -33.47 10.81
N ALA A 356 -8.50 -32.79 10.36
CA ALA A 356 -8.94 -31.54 10.96
C ALA A 356 -10.45 -31.62 11.20
N GLN A 357 -10.87 -32.57 12.02
CA GLN A 357 -12.13 -32.39 12.73
C GLN A 357 -11.97 -31.16 13.63
N PRO A 358 -12.90 -30.19 13.58
CA PRO A 358 -12.97 -29.17 14.62
C PRO A 358 -13.32 -29.87 15.93
N VAL A 359 -12.37 -29.94 16.86
CA VAL A 359 -12.60 -30.44 18.21
C VAL A 359 -13.64 -29.52 18.86
N SER A 360 -14.85 -30.02 19.03
CA SER A 360 -15.91 -29.38 19.81
C SER A 360 -15.40 -29.11 21.24
N PRO A 361 -15.65 -27.91 21.81
CA PRO A 361 -15.25 -27.62 23.19
C PRO A 361 -15.97 -28.57 24.17
N PRO A 362 -15.29 -29.01 25.25
CA PRO A 362 -15.87 -29.97 26.18
C PRO A 362 -17.12 -29.38 26.85
N HIS A 363 -18.24 -30.09 26.74
CA HIS A 363 -19.45 -29.83 27.52
C HIS A 363 -19.12 -30.03 29.00
N GLY A 364 -19.14 -28.93 29.76
CA GLY A 364 -19.04 -28.96 31.22
C GLY A 364 -20.18 -29.79 31.81
N THR A 365 -19.83 -30.90 32.43
CA THR A 365 -20.70 -31.67 33.32
C THR A 365 -21.06 -30.79 34.52
N ARG A 366 -22.26 -30.22 34.51
CA ARG A 366 -22.91 -29.72 35.74
C ARG A 366 -23.14 -30.93 36.65
N VAL A 367 -22.34 -31.03 37.71
CA VAL A 367 -22.65 -31.87 38.86
C VAL A 367 -23.67 -31.10 39.70
N THR A 368 -24.86 -31.67 39.84
CA THR A 368 -25.87 -31.25 40.82
C THR A 368 -25.38 -31.65 42.21
N SER A 369 -25.32 -30.68 43.12
CA SER A 369 -25.38 -30.89 44.56
C SER A 369 -26.23 -29.80 45.17
#